data_AF-A0A953X556-F1
#
_entry.id   AF-A0A953X556-F1
#
_cell.length_a   1.000
_cell.length_b   1.000
_cell.length_c   1.000
_cell.angle_alpha   90.00
_cell.angle_beta   90.00
_cell.angle_gamma   90.00
#
_symmetry.space_group_name_H-M   'P 1'
#
loop_
_entity.id
_entity.type
_entity.pdbx_description
1 polymer ?
#
loop_
_entity_poly.entity_id
_entity_poly.type
_entity_poly.pdbx_seq_one_letter_code
_entity_poly.pdbx_strand_id
1 'polypeptide(L)'
;AAVALGAGGTEAAIAVCDVSTGRFDVSSADPAGLADALLAWPLSELLVADSESSKQAIVTATSVSPAPVTYRPARAATHKSGESLLKEAYGIAATDALGNFSRTELSAIGLLLDYVKLTQAGSEIRLDPPRRPDPSGHLAI
;
A
#
# COMPACT_ATOMS: atom_id res chain seq x y z
N ALA A 1 1.23 4.79 -4.77
CA ALA A 1 1.32 4.16 -3.44
C ALA A 1 -0.06 4.05 -2.82
N ALA A 2 -0.23 3.17 -1.84
CA ALA A 2 -1.45 2.98 -1.07
C ALA A 2 -1.13 3.01 0.42
N VAL A 3 -2.06 3.54 1.22
CA VAL A 3 -1.96 3.54 2.69
C VAL A 3 -3.16 2.85 3.31
N ALA A 4 -2.94 2.23 4.47
CA ALA A 4 -3.98 1.65 5.30
C ALA A 4 -3.68 1.90 6.78
N LEU A 5 -4.73 2.02 7.60
CA LEU A 5 -4.62 2.04 9.06
C LEU A 5 -5.06 0.70 9.65
N GLY A 6 -4.37 0.29 10.72
CA GLY A 6 -4.75 -0.85 11.52
C GLY A 6 -6.02 -0.58 12.34
N ALA A 7 -6.66 -1.65 12.80
CA ALA A 7 -7.80 -1.53 13.71
C ALA A 7 -7.40 -0.73 14.97
N GLY A 8 -8.18 0.29 15.30
CA GLY A 8 -7.88 1.19 16.42
C GLY A 8 -6.92 2.35 16.09
N GLY A 9 -6.35 2.40 14.88
CA GLY A 9 -5.54 3.53 14.41
C GLY A 9 -4.14 3.62 15.04
N THR A 10 -3.63 2.52 15.59
CA THR A 10 -2.30 2.43 16.23
C THR A 10 -1.21 1.88 15.30
N GLU A 11 -1.60 1.36 14.13
CA GLU A 11 -0.69 0.85 13.12
C GLU A 11 -1.02 1.51 11.79
N ALA A 12 -0.02 1.70 10.94
CA ALA A 12 -0.21 2.07 9.56
C ALA A 12 0.67 1.19 8.65
N ALA A 13 0.35 1.15 7.37
CA ALA A 13 1.20 0.52 6.37
C ALA A 13 1.17 1.30 5.07
N ILE A 14 2.27 1.20 4.33
CA ILE A 14 2.47 1.79 3.02
C ILE A 14 2.84 0.68 2.04
N ALA A 15 2.13 0.64 0.91
CA ALA A 15 2.44 -0.21 -0.22
C ALA A 15 2.77 0.69 -1.43
N VAL A 16 3.97 0.56 -1.99
CA VAL A 16 4.46 1.38 -3.11
C VAL A 16 4.82 0.48 -4.27
N CYS A 17 4.34 0.79 -5.47
CA CYS A 17 4.81 0.12 -6.68
C CYS A 17 5.26 1.11 -7.74
N ASP A 18 6.15 0.65 -8.60
CA ASP A 18 6.48 1.26 -9.87
C ASP A 18 6.13 0.27 -10.99
N VAL A 19 5.04 0.57 -11.70
CA VAL A 19 4.52 -0.27 -12.78
C VAL A 19 5.45 -0.32 -14.01
N SER A 20 6.38 0.63 -14.15
CA SER A 20 7.34 0.67 -15.26
C SER A 20 8.52 -0.27 -15.05
N THR A 21 8.92 -0.47 -13.79
CA THR A 21 10.05 -1.34 -13.40
C THR A 21 9.61 -2.66 -12.78
N GLY A 22 8.34 -2.78 -12.39
CA GLY A 22 7.82 -3.93 -11.65
C GLY A 22 8.07 -3.86 -10.14
N ARG A 23 8.79 -2.85 -9.65
CA ARG A 23 9.16 -2.74 -8.23
C ARG A 23 7.92 -2.67 -7.35
N PHE A 24 7.91 -3.45 -6.27
CA PHE A 24 6.85 -3.45 -5.27
C PHE A 24 7.44 -3.53 -3.86
N ASP A 25 7.26 -2.48 -3.06
CA ASP A 25 7.73 -2.37 -1.69
C ASP A 25 6.56 -2.22 -0.72
N VAL A 26 6.68 -2.86 0.45
CA VAL A 26 5.69 -2.83 1.52
C VAL A 26 6.39 -2.57 2.84
N SER A 27 5.88 -1.63 3.62
CA SER A 27 6.43 -1.29 4.94
C SER A 27 5.32 -0.96 5.94
N SER A 28 5.54 -1.34 7.19
CA SER A 28 4.79 -0.80 8.33
C SER A 28 5.23 0.63 8.62
N ALA A 29 4.30 1.46 9.08
CA ALA A 29 4.56 2.82 9.51
C ALA A 29 3.86 3.11 10.85
N ASP A 30 4.40 4.07 11.59
CA ASP A 30 3.67 4.69 12.70
C ASP A 30 2.61 5.64 12.10
N PRO A 31 1.32 5.55 12.50
CA PRO A 31 0.30 6.52 12.08
C PRO A 31 0.70 7.98 12.28
N ALA A 32 1.47 8.30 13.32
CA ALA A 32 1.97 9.65 13.58
C ALA A 32 3.07 10.08 12.61
N GLY A 33 3.88 9.12 12.13
CA GLY A 33 4.96 9.34 11.16
C GLY A 33 4.58 9.03 9.70
N LEU A 34 3.31 8.70 9.44
CA LEU A 34 2.85 8.26 8.12
C LEU A 34 3.10 9.31 7.03
N ALA A 35 2.90 10.58 7.36
CA ALA A 35 3.12 11.70 6.46
C ALA A 35 4.59 11.77 6.00
N ASP A 36 5.53 11.73 6.95
CA ASP A 36 6.97 11.77 6.64
C ASP A 36 7.42 10.52 5.87
N ALA A 37 6.91 9.35 6.26
CA ALA A 37 7.20 8.10 5.57
C ALA A 37 6.75 8.09 4.09
N LEU A 38 5.66 8.77 3.76
CA LEU A 38 5.21 8.93 2.38
C LEU A 38 6.09 9.88 1.57
N LEU A 39 6.59 10.95 2.19
CA LEU A 39 7.46 11.93 1.53
C LEU A 39 8.83 11.33 1.15
N ALA A 40 9.24 10.24 1.78
CA ALA A 40 10.44 9.49 1.42
C ALA A 40 10.34 8.80 0.04
N TRP A 41 9.14 8.74 -0.55
CA TRP A 41 8.91 8.13 -1.85
C TRP A 41 8.56 9.17 -2.91
N PRO A 42 9.07 9.03 -4.16
CA PRO A 42 8.67 9.90 -5.27
C PRO A 42 7.29 9.49 -5.80
N LEU A 43 6.23 9.79 -5.04
CA LEU A 43 4.88 9.36 -5.35
C LEU A 43 4.29 10.15 -6.53
N SER A 44 3.74 9.44 -7.51
CA SER A 44 2.91 10.01 -8.58
C SER A 44 1.41 9.95 -8.29
N GLU A 45 1.00 9.06 -7.37
CA GLU A 45 -0.40 8.89 -6.94
C GLU A 45 -0.45 8.26 -5.55
N LEU A 46 -1.42 8.69 -4.73
CA LEU A 46 -1.69 8.15 -3.40
C LEU A 46 -3.11 7.58 -3.32
N LEU A 47 -3.24 6.31 -2.96
CA LEU A 47 -4.50 5.61 -2.78
C LEU A 47 -4.92 5.59 -1.31
N VAL A 48 -6.18 5.92 -1.07
CA VAL A 48 -6.78 5.97 0.28
C VAL A 48 -8.14 5.27 0.26
N ALA A 49 -8.47 4.52 1.29
CA ALA A 49 -9.82 3.97 1.45
C ALA A 49 -10.82 5.07 1.87
N ASP A 50 -12.01 5.12 1.25
CA ASP A 50 -13.07 6.10 1.57
C ASP A 50 -13.40 6.13 3.07
N SER A 51 -13.45 4.94 3.70
CA SER A 51 -13.74 4.77 5.13
C SER A 51 -12.68 5.34 6.06
N GLU A 52 -11.46 5.58 5.56
CA GLU A 52 -10.33 6.11 6.34
C GLU A 52 -10.05 7.58 6.07
N SER A 53 -10.71 8.18 5.06
CA SER A 53 -10.49 9.57 4.63
C SER A 53 -10.56 10.62 5.74
N SER A 54 -11.40 10.40 6.76
CA SER A 54 -11.59 11.32 7.90
C SER A 54 -10.64 11.06 9.07
N LYS A 55 -9.79 10.04 9.01
CA LYS A 55 -8.84 9.72 10.09
C LYS A 55 -7.70 10.72 10.09
N GLN A 56 -7.33 11.23 11.27
CA GLN A 56 -6.33 12.31 11.40
C GLN A 56 -4.99 11.98 10.71
N ALA A 57 -4.49 10.75 10.83
CA ALA A 57 -3.26 10.32 10.16
C ALA A 57 -3.37 10.41 8.63
N ILE A 58 -4.51 10.03 8.06
CA ILE A 58 -4.79 10.11 6.62
C ILE A 58 -4.97 11.57 6.17
N VAL A 59 -5.71 12.36 6.93
CA VAL A 59 -5.86 13.80 6.65
C VAL A 59 -4.50 14.49 6.61
N THR A 60 -3.64 14.19 7.58
CA THR A 60 -2.27 14.73 7.65
C THR A 60 -1.45 14.26 6.45
N ALA A 61 -1.38 12.96 6.21
CA ALA A 61 -0.67 12.36 5.07
C ALA A 61 -1.11 12.92 3.71
N THR A 62 -2.42 13.06 3.48
CA THR A 62 -2.96 13.57 2.21
C THR A 62 -2.72 15.07 2.03
N SER A 63 -2.70 15.85 3.12
CA SER A 63 -2.43 17.29 3.06
C SER A 63 -0.99 17.67 2.68
N VAL A 64 -0.02 16.81 2.99
CA VAL A 64 1.40 17.04 2.66
C VAL A 64 1.83 16.34 1.37
N SER A 65 1.06 15.37 0.90
CA SER A 65 1.38 14.60 -0.30
C SER A 65 1.32 15.50 -1.54
N PRO A 66 2.40 15.60 -2.34
CA PRO A 66 2.38 16.33 -3.62
C PRO A 66 1.63 15.56 -4.71
N ALA A 67 1.41 14.25 -4.51
CA ALA A 67 0.72 13.39 -5.44
C ALA A 67 -0.82 13.52 -5.30
N PRO A 68 -1.58 13.47 -6.40
CA PRO A 68 -3.04 13.39 -6.35
C PRO A 68 -3.50 12.19 -5.52
N VAL A 69 -4.58 12.40 -4.76
CA VAL A 69 -5.19 11.38 -3.93
C VAL A 69 -6.38 10.75 -4.65
N THR A 70 -6.35 9.44 -4.80
CA THR A 70 -7.44 8.65 -5.37
C THR A 70 -8.09 7.83 -4.27
N TYR A 71 -9.38 8.08 -4.06
CA TYR A 71 -10.15 7.35 -3.07
C TYR A 71 -10.73 6.05 -3.65
N ARG A 72 -10.74 5.00 -2.83
CA ARG A 72 -11.21 3.67 -3.21
C ARG A 72 -12.20 3.12 -2.19
N PRO A 73 -13.14 2.26 -2.61
CA PRO A 73 -14.08 1.61 -1.70
C PRO A 73 -13.37 0.81 -0.61
N ALA A 74 -13.88 0.85 0.62
CA ALA A 74 -13.31 0.17 1.78
C ALA A 74 -13.02 -1.33 1.57
N ARG A 75 -13.81 -2.01 0.73
CA ARG A 75 -13.60 -3.43 0.40
C ARG A 75 -12.24 -3.73 -0.26
N ALA A 76 -11.61 -2.73 -0.89
CA ALA A 76 -10.30 -2.89 -1.50
C ALA A 76 -9.19 -2.94 -0.43
N ALA A 77 -9.36 -2.19 0.67
CA ALA A 77 -8.38 -2.05 1.74
C ALA A 77 -8.62 -3.04 2.90
N THR A 78 -8.69 -4.33 2.61
CA THR A 78 -8.83 -5.38 3.63
C THR A 78 -7.71 -6.39 3.55
N HIS A 79 -7.31 -6.97 4.69
CA HIS A 79 -6.32 -8.05 4.69
C HIS A 79 -6.73 -9.24 3.81
N LYS A 80 -8.04 -9.55 3.75
CA LYS A 80 -8.57 -10.65 2.92
C LYS A 80 -8.44 -10.35 1.42
N SER A 81 -8.77 -9.13 0.99
CA SER A 81 -8.60 -8.71 -0.40
C SER A 81 -7.13 -8.69 -0.78
N GLY A 82 -6.25 -8.18 0.09
CA GLY A 82 -4.81 -8.22 -0.12
C GLY A 82 -4.24 -9.62 -0.28
N GLU A 83 -4.57 -10.53 0.64
CA GLU A 83 -4.13 -11.93 0.55
C GLU A 83 -4.64 -12.60 -0.73
N SER A 84 -5.92 -12.41 -1.08
CA SER A 84 -6.50 -12.96 -2.31
C SER A 84 -5.82 -12.42 -3.57
N LEU A 85 -5.55 -11.12 -3.62
CA LEU A 85 -4.91 -10.48 -4.78
C LEU A 85 -3.44 -10.86 -4.93
N LEU A 86 -2.71 -11.05 -3.81
CA LEU A 86 -1.35 -11.59 -3.86
C LEU A 86 -1.34 -13.01 -4.43
N LYS A 87 -2.22 -13.89 -3.94
CA LYS A 87 -2.34 -15.26 -4.43
C LYS A 87 -2.65 -15.30 -5.92
N GLU A 88 -3.59 -14.46 -6.35
CA GLU A 88 -3.95 -14.31 -7.76
C GLU A 88 -2.77 -13.79 -8.60
N ALA A 89 -2.13 -12.69 -8.17
CA ALA A 89 -1.05 -12.04 -8.92
C ALA A 89 0.17 -12.94 -9.15
N TYR A 90 0.49 -13.81 -8.18
CA TYR A 90 1.68 -14.65 -8.23
C TYR A 90 1.39 -16.14 -8.47
N GLY A 91 0.11 -16.54 -8.63
CA GLY A 91 -0.27 -17.93 -8.86
C GLY A 91 0.10 -18.88 -7.70
N ILE A 92 0.05 -18.38 -6.46
CA ILE A 92 0.46 -19.12 -5.25
C ILE A 92 -0.74 -19.48 -4.37
N ALA A 93 -0.65 -20.59 -3.63
CA ALA A 93 -1.71 -21.02 -2.71
C ALA A 93 -1.65 -20.31 -1.34
N ALA A 94 -0.46 -19.86 -0.94
CA ALA A 94 -0.17 -19.28 0.37
C ALA A 94 0.85 -18.13 0.22
N THR A 95 0.68 -17.06 0.99
CA THR A 95 1.52 -15.86 0.90
C THR A 95 2.80 -15.96 1.72
N ASP A 96 2.98 -17.00 2.53
CA ASP A 96 4.14 -17.21 3.41
C ASP A 96 5.48 -17.17 2.64
N ALA A 97 5.49 -17.62 1.39
CA ALA A 97 6.66 -17.57 0.52
C ALA A 97 7.06 -16.14 0.09
N LEU A 98 6.14 -15.18 0.18
CA LEU A 98 6.38 -13.75 -0.09
C LEU A 98 6.79 -12.98 1.17
N GLY A 99 6.68 -13.61 2.35
CA GLY A 99 6.96 -13.03 3.66
C GLY A 99 5.72 -12.91 4.55
N ASN A 100 5.97 -12.66 5.84
CA ASN A 100 4.92 -12.53 6.84
C ASN A 100 4.42 -11.08 6.89
N PHE A 101 3.33 -10.79 6.18
CA PHE A 101 2.68 -9.48 6.21
C PHE A 101 1.68 -9.37 7.35
N SER A 102 1.64 -8.22 8.02
CA SER A 102 0.61 -7.89 8.99
C SER A 102 -0.75 -7.69 8.30
N ARG A 103 -1.84 -7.71 9.06
CA ARG A 103 -3.17 -7.40 8.51
C ARG A 103 -3.23 -5.99 7.92
N THR A 104 -2.55 -5.05 8.54
CA THR A 104 -2.47 -3.65 8.10
C THR A 104 -1.69 -3.54 6.78
N GLU A 105 -0.57 -4.26 6.66
CA GLU A 105 0.20 -4.36 5.40
C GLU A 105 -0.62 -5.01 4.29
N LEU A 106 -1.32 -6.12 4.57
CA LEU A 106 -2.19 -6.77 3.60
C LEU A 106 -3.34 -5.85 3.15
N SER A 107 -3.88 -5.00 4.02
CA SER A 107 -4.88 -4.01 3.62
C SER A 107 -4.30 -2.99 2.63
N ALA A 108 -3.09 -2.47 2.87
CA ALA A 108 -2.43 -1.54 1.95
C ALA A 108 -2.08 -2.21 0.61
N ILE A 109 -1.59 -3.46 0.65
CA ILE A 109 -1.35 -4.29 -0.54
C ILE A 109 -2.63 -4.49 -1.34
N GLY A 110 -3.73 -4.87 -0.68
CA GLY A 110 -5.02 -5.08 -1.33
C GLY A 110 -5.52 -3.84 -2.04
N LEU A 111 -5.39 -2.68 -1.40
CA LEU A 111 -5.76 -1.40 -1.99
C LEU A 111 -4.93 -1.08 -3.24
N LEU A 112 -3.62 -1.33 -3.18
CA LEU A 112 -2.71 -1.12 -4.32
C LEU A 112 -3.01 -2.04 -5.49
N LEU A 113 -3.08 -3.36 -5.23
CA LEU A 113 -3.28 -4.37 -6.28
C LEU A 113 -4.67 -4.27 -6.91
N ASP A 114 -5.72 -3.94 -6.14
CA ASP A 114 -7.06 -3.69 -6.67
C ASP A 114 -7.04 -2.57 -7.72
N TYR A 115 -6.31 -1.49 -7.43
CA TYR A 115 -6.20 -0.35 -8.34
C TYR A 115 -5.31 -0.63 -9.55
N VAL A 116 -4.17 -1.29 -9.36
CA VAL A 116 -3.31 -1.72 -10.48
C VAL A 116 -4.09 -2.65 -11.42
N LYS A 117 -4.84 -3.61 -10.87
CA LYS A 117 -5.68 -4.52 -11.66
C LYS A 117 -6.76 -3.78 -12.46
N LEU A 118 -7.40 -2.78 -11.85
CA LEU A 118 -8.40 -1.95 -12.52
C LEU A 118 -7.80 -1.14 -13.67
N THR A 119 -6.62 -0.55 -13.47
CA THR A 119 -5.97 0.34 -14.45
C THR A 119 -5.29 -0.42 -15.59
N GLN A 120 -4.92 -1.69 -15.38
CA GLN A 120 -4.31 -2.54 -16.42
C GLN A 120 -5.32 -3.24 -17.34
N ALA A 121 -6.61 -2.90 -17.24
CA ALA A 121 -7.68 -3.34 -18.16
C ALA A 121 -7.71 -4.86 -18.43
N GLY A 122 -7.42 -5.67 -17.41
CA GLY A 122 -7.41 -7.13 -17.49
C GLY A 122 -6.09 -7.77 -17.92
N SER A 123 -5.01 -6.99 -18.08
CA SER A 123 -3.65 -7.52 -18.21
C SER A 123 -3.15 -8.10 -16.88
N GLU A 124 -2.26 -9.09 -16.96
CA GLU A 124 -1.60 -9.64 -15.77
C GLU A 124 -0.78 -8.57 -15.04
N ILE A 125 -0.85 -8.58 -13.71
CA ILE A 125 -0.06 -7.69 -12.86
C ILE A 125 1.42 -8.05 -13.01
N ARG A 126 2.18 -7.16 -13.64
CA ARG A 126 3.64 -7.32 -13.86
C ARG A 126 4.46 -6.67 -12.74
N LEU A 127 4.12 -6.95 -11.50
CA LEU A 127 4.93 -6.54 -10.35
C LEU A 127 5.78 -7.70 -9.91
N ASP A 128 7.03 -7.43 -9.54
CA ASP A 128 7.88 -8.37 -8.82
C ASP A 128 7.23 -8.73 -7.47
N PRO A 129 7.57 -9.88 -6.88
CA PRO A 129 7.19 -10.20 -5.50
C PRO A 129 7.45 -9.03 -4.52
N PRO A 130 6.52 -8.75 -3.59
CA PRO A 130 6.65 -7.62 -2.67
C PRO A 130 7.92 -7.75 -1.82
N ARG A 131 8.65 -6.66 -1.71
CA ARG A 131 9.83 -6.54 -0.87
C ARG A 131 9.52 -5.74 0.38
N ARG A 132 10.24 -6.03 1.46
CA ARG A 132 10.24 -5.22 2.68
C ARG A 132 11.53 -4.41 2.71
N PRO A 133 11.53 -3.13 2.26
CA PRO A 133 12.71 -2.30 2.40
C PRO A 133 13.03 -2.13 3.89
N ASP A 134 14.32 -2.14 4.22
CA ASP A 134 14.76 -1.84 5.58
C ASP A 134 14.30 -0.42 5.94
N PRO A 135 13.65 -0.18 7.10
CA PRO A 135 13.26 1.15 7.54
C PRO A 135 14.43 2.13 7.61
N SER A 136 15.68 1.66 7.70
CA SER A 136 16.89 2.48 7.67
C SER A 136 17.37 2.88 6.26
N GLY A 137 16.73 2.38 5.19
CA GLY A 137 17.22 2.51 3.81
C GLY A 137 16.73 3.74 3.03
N HIS A 138 15.87 4.58 3.59
CA HIS A 138 15.45 5.81 2.91
C HIS A 138 16.38 6.94 3.33
N LEU A 139 17.44 7.11 2.54
CA LEU A 139 18.43 8.17 2.70
C LEU A 139 17.74 9.53 2.83
N ALA A 140 17.96 10.16 3.98
CA ALA A 140 17.93 11.61 4.09
C ALA A 140 18.90 12.18 3.04
N ILE A 141 18.37 12.94 2.09
CA ILE A 141 19.12 13.85 1.22
C ILE A 141 18.53 15.24 1.37
#